data_AF-A0A9R1JXN1-F1
#
_entry.id   AF-A0A9R1JXN1-F1
#
_cell.length_a   1.000
_cell.length_b   1.000
_cell.length_c   1.000
_cell.angle_alpha   90.00
_cell.angle_beta   90.00
_cell.angle_gamma   90.00
#
_symmetry.space_group_name_H-M   'P 1'
#
loop_
_entity.id
_entity.type
_entity.pdbx_description
1 polymer ?
#
loop_
_entity_poly.entity_id
_entity_poly.type
_entity_poly.pdbx_seq_one_letter_code
_entity_poly.pdbx_strand_id
1 'polypeptide(L)'
;MPPPAMALRQLIACVLCMFLLLAVAAAAGPSPLQPQDLVGRVHTGCANTLNVVPWDCADQFIRAILSRRTADTIPVTYDCCAKLACVREGPCVDLLRRVCLPPHRGYCQ
;
A
#
# COMPACT_ATOMS: atom_id res chain seq x y z
N MET A 1 -8.85 50.16 26.90
CA MET A 1 -7.92 49.15 27.43
C MET A 1 -8.75 47.95 27.88
N PRO A 2 -8.85 46.87 27.10
CA PRO A 2 -9.63 45.71 27.48
C PRO A 2 -8.97 45.00 28.67
N PRO A 3 -9.74 44.56 29.68
CA PRO A 3 -9.19 43.98 30.89
C PRO A 3 -8.40 42.69 30.59
N PRO A 4 -7.29 42.43 31.30
CA PRO A 4 -6.36 41.33 31.03
C PRO A 4 -7.02 39.93 31.10
N ALA A 5 -8.19 39.83 31.72
CA ALA A 5 -8.96 38.60 31.83
C ALA A 5 -9.51 38.07 30.50
N MET A 6 -9.85 38.95 29.54
CA MET A 6 -10.41 38.50 28.25
C MET A 6 -9.33 37.91 27.34
N ALA A 7 -8.13 38.49 27.34
CA ALA A 7 -7.01 38.01 26.55
C ALA A 7 -6.52 36.61 27.01
N LEU A 8 -6.51 36.37 28.32
CA LEU A 8 -6.13 35.08 28.89
C LEU A 8 -7.14 33.97 28.53
N ARG A 9 -8.45 34.28 28.58
CA ARG A 9 -9.51 33.33 28.18
C ARG A 9 -9.43 32.96 26.71
N GLN A 10 -9.11 33.91 25.84
CA GLN A 10 -8.96 33.65 24.40
C GLN A 10 -7.76 32.75 24.11
N LEU A 11 -6.62 32.97 24.79
CA LEU A 11 -5.44 32.11 24.66
C LEU A 11 -5.72 30.67 25.10
N ILE A 12 -6.41 30.48 26.23
CA ILE A 12 -6.77 29.15 26.74
C ILE A 12 -7.70 28.42 25.75
N ALA A 13 -8.71 29.11 25.21
CA ALA A 13 -9.62 28.53 24.22
C ALA A 13 -8.88 28.10 22.94
N CYS A 14 -7.93 28.92 22.48
CA CYS A 14 -7.15 28.63 21.28
C CYS A 14 -6.25 27.41 21.44
N VAL A 15 -5.57 27.30 22.60
CA VAL A 15 -4.72 26.14 22.93
C VAL A 15 -5.56 24.86 23.02
N LEU A 16 -6.71 24.89 23.70
CA LEU A 16 -7.62 23.75 23.77
C LEU A 16 -8.11 23.31 22.38
N CYS A 17 -8.43 24.26 21.51
CA CYS A 17 -8.86 23.97 20.14
C CYS A 17 -7.75 23.29 19.32
N MET A 18 -6.51 23.76 19.44
CA MET A 18 -5.35 23.12 18.81
C MET A 18 -5.12 21.69 19.31
N PHE A 19 -5.24 21.45 20.62
CA PHE A 19 -5.12 20.09 21.18
C PHE A 19 -6.22 19.15 20.69
N LEU A 20 -7.47 19.65 20.58
CA LEU A 20 -8.58 18.88 20.01
C LEU A 20 -8.34 18.53 18.54
N LEU A 21 -7.85 19.47 17.73
CA LEU A 21 -7.50 19.22 16.34
C LEU A 21 -6.36 18.19 16.20
N LEU A 22 -5.35 18.27 17.06
CA LEU A 22 -4.26 17.28 17.09
C LEU A 22 -4.77 15.88 17.46
N ALA A 23 -5.67 15.79 18.43
CA ALA A 23 -6.29 14.54 18.85
C ALA A 23 -7.15 13.91 17.74
N VAL A 24 -7.92 14.74 17.00
CA VAL A 24 -8.70 14.28 15.85
C VAL A 24 -7.80 13.81 14.71
N ALA A 25 -6.71 14.51 14.43
CA ALA A 25 -5.74 14.09 13.42
C ALA A 25 -5.03 12.78 13.79
N ALA A 26 -4.74 12.56 15.08
CA ALA A 26 -4.17 11.30 15.56
C ALA A 26 -5.18 10.14 15.57
N ALA A 27 -6.47 10.42 15.79
CA ALA A 27 -7.55 9.44 15.73
C ALA A 27 -7.93 9.08 14.28
N ALA A 28 -7.74 10.00 13.34
CA ALA A 28 -7.82 9.75 11.91
C ALA A 28 -6.55 8.99 11.45
N GLY A 29 -6.43 7.73 11.87
CA GLY A 29 -5.44 6.81 11.34
C GLY A 29 -5.52 6.73 9.80
N PRO A 30 -4.45 6.24 9.14
CA PRO A 30 -4.41 6.15 7.68
C PRO A 30 -5.66 5.43 7.18
N SER A 31 -6.43 6.10 6.32
CA SER A 31 -7.68 5.56 5.79
C SER A 31 -7.44 4.16 5.21
N PRO A 32 -8.32 3.18 5.49
CA PRO A 32 -8.17 1.87 4.89
C PRO A 32 -8.26 2.02 3.38
N LEU A 33 -7.12 1.82 2.69
CA LEU A 33 -7.04 1.76 1.23
C LEU A 33 -8.16 0.86 0.73
N GLN A 34 -9.09 1.44 -0.05
CA GLN A 34 -10.21 0.68 -0.58
C GLN A 34 -9.68 -0.39 -1.54
N PRO A 35 -10.30 -1.59 -1.58
CA PRO A 35 -9.89 -2.66 -2.49
C PRO A 35 -9.83 -2.22 -3.96
N GLN A 36 -10.70 -1.29 -4.37
CA GLN A 36 -10.77 -0.78 -5.74
C GLN A 36 -9.53 0.02 -6.15
N ASP A 37 -8.98 0.83 -5.23
CA ASP A 37 -7.73 1.56 -5.47
C ASP A 37 -6.55 0.61 -5.63
N LEU A 38 -6.60 -0.55 -4.95
CA LEU A 38 -5.57 -1.57 -5.03
C LEU A 38 -5.63 -2.31 -6.38
N VAL A 39 -6.82 -2.67 -6.86
CA VAL A 39 -7.01 -3.24 -8.22
C VAL A 39 -6.51 -2.25 -9.28
N GLY A 40 -6.91 -0.98 -9.18
CA GLY A 40 -6.48 0.06 -10.11
C GLY A 40 -4.96 0.24 -10.11
N ARG A 41 -4.34 0.25 -8.93
CA ARG A 41 -2.88 0.34 -8.78
C ARG A 41 -2.16 -0.89 -9.36
N VAL A 42 -2.69 -2.10 -9.19
CA VAL A 42 -2.12 -3.32 -9.79
C VAL A 42 -2.24 -3.25 -11.30
N HIS A 43 -3.41 -2.93 -11.85
CA HIS A 43 -3.57 -2.84 -13.31
C HIS A 43 -2.71 -1.74 -13.93
N THR A 44 -2.58 -0.59 -13.27
CA THR A 44 -1.79 0.53 -13.80
C THR A 44 -0.29 0.28 -13.64
N GLY A 45 0.12 -0.36 -12.53
CA GLY A 45 1.52 -0.57 -12.17
C GLY A 45 2.14 -1.89 -12.65
N CYS A 46 1.31 -2.86 -13.04
CA CYS A 46 1.74 -4.20 -13.48
C CYS A 46 1.19 -4.57 -14.86
N ALA A 47 0.72 -3.61 -15.67
CA ALA A 47 0.06 -3.91 -16.94
C ALA A 47 0.93 -4.77 -17.85
N ASN A 48 2.22 -4.44 -17.97
CA ASN A 48 3.12 -5.20 -18.82
C ASN A 48 3.37 -6.61 -18.26
N THR A 49 3.61 -6.69 -16.95
CA THR A 49 3.83 -7.96 -16.24
C THR A 49 2.64 -8.91 -16.39
N LEU A 50 1.41 -8.40 -16.20
CA LEU A 50 0.18 -9.20 -16.32
C LEU A 50 -0.08 -9.69 -17.75
N ASN A 51 0.42 -9.00 -18.77
CA ASN A 51 0.27 -9.38 -20.18
C ASN A 51 1.34 -10.38 -20.66
N VAL A 52 2.52 -10.38 -20.03
CA VAL A 52 3.67 -11.21 -20.47
C VAL A 52 3.69 -12.58 -19.80
N VAL A 53 3.25 -12.66 -18.54
CA VAL A 53 3.24 -13.93 -17.79
C VAL A 53 2.03 -14.81 -18.15
N PRO A 54 2.10 -16.13 -17.89
CA PRO A 54 0.93 -17.00 -18.02
C PRO A 54 -0.24 -16.48 -17.17
N TRP A 55 -1.45 -16.60 -17.71
CA TRP A 55 -2.66 -16.09 -17.07
C TRP A 55 -2.86 -16.62 -15.64
N ASP A 56 -2.56 -17.90 -15.39
CA ASP A 56 -2.64 -18.48 -14.04
C ASP A 56 -1.73 -17.77 -13.02
N CYS A 57 -0.56 -17.30 -13.46
CA CYS A 57 0.36 -16.55 -12.60
C CYS A 57 -0.11 -15.11 -12.37
N ALA A 58 -0.67 -14.47 -13.39
CA ALA A 58 -1.30 -13.16 -13.26
C ALA A 58 -2.48 -13.20 -12.28
N ASP A 59 -3.33 -14.22 -12.39
CA ASP A 59 -4.49 -14.41 -11.52
C ASP A 59 -4.09 -14.67 -10.06
N GLN A 60 -3.12 -15.55 -9.81
CA GLN A 60 -2.58 -15.78 -8.46
C GLN A 60 -2.03 -14.49 -7.83
N PHE A 61 -1.28 -13.70 -8.61
CA PHE A 61 -0.70 -12.44 -8.16
C PHE A 61 -1.78 -11.42 -7.79
N ILE A 62 -2.80 -11.23 -8.64
CA ILE A 62 -3.92 -10.33 -8.37
C ILE A 62 -4.65 -10.77 -7.09
N ARG A 63 -5.00 -12.05 -6.97
CA ARG A 63 -5.67 -12.57 -5.76
C ARG A 63 -4.85 -12.38 -4.50
N ALA A 64 -3.53 -12.60 -4.57
CA ALA A 64 -2.63 -12.43 -3.42
C ALA A 64 -2.60 -10.97 -2.94
N ILE A 65 -2.48 -10.02 -3.87
CA ILE A 65 -2.50 -8.59 -3.55
C ILE A 65 -3.85 -8.17 -2.95
N LEU A 66 -4.97 -8.57 -3.57
CA LEU A 66 -6.31 -8.19 -3.11
C LEU A 66 -6.68 -8.80 -1.76
N SER A 67 -6.24 -10.03 -1.52
CA SER A 67 -6.41 -10.71 -0.22
C SER A 67 -5.46 -10.19 0.86
N ARG A 68 -4.58 -9.22 0.54
CA ARG A 68 -3.47 -8.75 1.36
C ARG A 68 -2.61 -9.90 1.91
N ARG A 69 -2.51 -11.01 1.17
CA ARG A 69 -1.61 -12.11 1.55
C ARG A 69 -0.19 -11.71 1.22
N THR A 70 0.68 -11.85 2.19
CA THR A 70 2.10 -11.56 2.09
C THR A 70 2.88 -12.79 1.63
N ALA A 71 4.15 -12.60 1.30
CA ALA A 71 5.09 -13.69 1.01
C ALA A 71 5.15 -14.75 2.13
N ASP A 72 4.80 -14.39 3.37
CA ASP A 72 4.79 -15.30 4.52
C ASP A 72 3.47 -16.09 4.67
N THR A 73 2.42 -15.72 3.91
CA THR A 73 1.05 -16.27 4.03
C THR A 73 0.47 -16.84 2.72
N ILE A 74 1.29 -16.87 1.66
CA ILE A 74 1.19 -17.34 0.25
C ILE A 74 -0.18 -17.79 -0.33
N PRO A 75 -0.50 -17.34 -1.57
CA PRO A 75 -0.84 -18.29 -2.65
C PRO A 75 -0.33 -17.82 -4.02
N VAL A 76 0.95 -17.47 -4.15
CA VAL A 76 1.61 -17.42 -5.47
C VAL A 76 2.67 -18.49 -5.47
N THR A 77 2.58 -19.44 -6.39
CA THR A 77 3.58 -20.51 -6.51
C THR A 77 4.97 -19.92 -6.77
N TYR A 78 6.01 -20.63 -6.33
CA TYR A 78 7.40 -20.20 -6.55
C TYR A 78 7.69 -19.92 -8.04
N ASP A 79 7.23 -20.80 -8.93
CA ASP A 79 7.41 -20.64 -10.37
C ASP A 79 6.70 -19.39 -10.92
N CYS A 80 5.49 -19.09 -10.44
CA CYS A 80 4.81 -17.86 -10.83
C CYS A 80 5.52 -16.62 -10.29
N CYS A 81 5.96 -16.62 -9.03
CA CYS A 81 6.76 -15.53 -8.46
C CYS A 81 8.02 -15.26 -9.27
N ALA A 82 8.69 -16.32 -9.70
CA ALA A 82 9.89 -16.20 -10.47
C ALA A 82 9.63 -15.64 -11.88
N LYS A 83 8.60 -16.13 -12.59
CA LYS A 83 8.17 -15.56 -13.89
C LYS A 83 7.78 -14.09 -13.79
N LEU A 84 7.01 -13.71 -12.77
CA LEU A 84 6.62 -12.32 -12.49
C LEU A 84 7.85 -11.44 -12.23
N ALA A 85 8.81 -11.93 -11.45
CA ALA A 85 10.03 -11.20 -11.12
C ALA A 85 10.94 -10.97 -12.34
N CYS A 86 10.87 -11.85 -13.34
CA CYS A 86 11.68 -11.73 -14.55
C CYS A 86 11.23 -10.60 -15.49
N VAL A 87 9.99 -10.11 -15.39
CA VAL A 87 9.50 -9.02 -16.25
C VAL A 87 10.11 -7.66 -15.89
N ARG A 88 10.54 -7.47 -14.62
CA ARG A 88 11.25 -6.27 -14.12
C ARG A 88 10.53 -4.93 -14.38
N GLU A 89 9.20 -4.93 -14.40
CA GLU A 89 8.42 -3.70 -14.46
C GLU A 89 8.52 -2.95 -13.12
N GLY A 90 9.21 -1.80 -13.12
CA GLY A 90 9.51 -1.02 -11.91
C GLY A 90 8.34 -0.88 -10.92
N PRO A 91 7.18 -0.31 -11.34
CA PRO A 91 6.03 -0.15 -10.45
C PRO A 91 5.43 -1.49 -9.97
N CYS A 92 5.64 -2.56 -10.72
CA CYS A 92 5.19 -3.89 -10.33
C CYS A 92 6.13 -4.57 -9.34
N VAL A 93 7.44 -4.31 -9.40
CA VAL A 93 8.45 -4.90 -8.51
C VAL A 93 8.13 -4.62 -7.04
N ASP A 94 7.66 -3.41 -6.71
CA ASP A 94 7.30 -3.04 -5.34
C ASP A 94 6.05 -3.75 -4.81
N LEU A 95 5.10 -4.07 -5.69
CA LEU A 95 3.93 -4.88 -5.35
C LEU A 95 4.31 -6.35 -5.24
N LEU A 96 5.13 -6.83 -6.17
CA LEU A 96 5.60 -8.20 -6.22
C LEU A 96 6.41 -8.58 -4.97
N ARG A 97 7.28 -7.69 -4.48
CA ARG A 97 8.05 -7.91 -3.24
C ARG A 97 7.19 -8.10 -1.99
N ARG A 98 5.92 -7.69 -2.00
CA ARG A 98 5.02 -7.88 -0.85
C ARG A 98 4.46 -9.30 -0.79
N VAL A 99 4.33 -9.96 -1.95
CA VAL A 99 3.62 -11.23 -2.11
C VAL A 99 4.54 -12.38 -2.50
N CYS A 100 5.73 -12.08 -3.03
CA CYS A 100 6.70 -13.04 -3.52
C CYS A 100 8.08 -12.78 -2.92
N LEU A 101 8.79 -13.86 -2.61
CA LEU A 101 10.23 -13.80 -2.38
C LEU A 101 10.98 -13.65 -3.71
N PRO A 102 12.12 -12.94 -3.73
CA PRO A 102 12.95 -12.85 -4.92
C PRO A 102 13.46 -14.24 -5.33
N PRO A 103 13.43 -14.59 -6.62
CA PRO A 103 13.95 -15.87 -7.10
C PRO A 103 15.47 -15.93 -6.95
N HIS A 104 16.02 -17.15 -6.91
CA HIS A 104 17.47 -17.34 -6.94
C HIS A 104 18.11 -16.73 -8.19
N ARG A 105 19.36 -16.27 -8.04
CA ARG A 105 20.16 -15.70 -9.15
C ARG A 105 20.26 -16.74 -10.27
N GLY A 106 19.87 -16.36 -11.48
CA GLY A 106 19.94 -17.22 -12.67
C GLY A 106 18.61 -17.81 -13.16
N TYR A 107 17.49 -17.56 -12.48
CA TYR A 107 16.18 -18.06 -12.94
C TYR A 107 15.65 -17.34 -14.18
N CYS A 108 15.99 -16.07 -14.35
CA CYS A 108 15.53 -15.21 -15.45
C CYS A 108 16.49 -15.21 -16.65
N GLN A 109 16.92 -16.40 -17.09
CA GLN A 109 17.78 -16.57 -18.26
C GLN A 109 16.96 -16.68 -19.54
#